data_AF-A0A1G2PPW0-F1
#
_entry.id   AF-A0A1G2PPW0-F1
#
_cell.length_a   1.000
_cell.length_b   1.000
_cell.length_c   1.000
_cell.angle_alpha   90.00
_cell.angle_beta   90.00
_cell.angle_gamma   90.00
#
_symmetry.space_group_name_H-M   'P 1'
#
loop_
_entity.id
_entity.type
_entity.pdbx_description
1 polymer ?
#
loop_
_entity_poly.entity_id
_entity_poly.type
_entity_poly.pdbx_seq_one_letter_code
_entity_poly.pdbx_strand_id
1 'polypeptide(L)'
;MSDNQKLQQTPAALYFLNGQADLKTRQQAPELTGEKIHVSEVVSKVSVFYEFLRMSAEYTEEHLIFRSVIERILKRRIFIQMQDDAQELAKGLIKELISGGYLANDTIYIDEVRVVGSILGRYLMLFESVKDRPADLNDFLIQLASVEIEREFSKSERQKEEIFAHFAFMVMRDHINWSPVFKDNKEHELQIFISILRGILKYDDSQISFSIFNNAISGWSRLNLTEVASRAPEVVAFWKNIIGWLNHPYHETYLRVTRQLSPSFLVIKDVVNSHPQQWKEVFEDKERLSRAVSAAAQARYDAAKSRLKHRASRATIYIFLTKMLMALGIEVPYDIFLVAHFAPIPLIINLLFPPALMFFIGVTTPIPGKRNTERIIKDIEKIIYVNNKNEMLRVVGTPKEQSILQKILYAALMTGLFILSFGVCVGILKALKFNVVSGGVFMFFLTVVSLFAYRIRKPVKELFVTNLEGGLSTLFFLISYPLVVVGHALSDGAAKINIPVIFLDIFIEAPLKSFLEVGEDWLSFLRQKQEEIV
;
A
#
# COMPACT_ATOMS: atom_id res chain seq x y z
N MET A 1 38.75 -21.61 -24.93
CA MET A 1 39.27 -21.80 -23.56
C MET A 1 38.11 -21.50 -22.63
N SER A 2 37.50 -22.54 -22.07
CA SER A 2 36.34 -22.47 -21.19
C SER A 2 36.79 -22.14 -19.77
N ASP A 3 36.61 -20.89 -19.34
CA ASP A 3 36.68 -20.53 -17.93
C ASP A 3 35.46 -21.09 -17.22
N ASN A 4 35.51 -22.37 -16.89
CA ASN A 4 34.54 -23.05 -16.05
C ASN A 4 34.92 -22.85 -14.56
N GLN A 5 35.20 -21.60 -14.17
CA GLN A 5 35.19 -21.24 -12.75
C GLN A 5 33.74 -21.32 -12.30
N LYS A 6 33.42 -22.28 -11.43
CA LYS A 6 32.10 -22.36 -10.77
C LYS A 6 31.78 -20.97 -10.21
N LEU A 7 30.73 -20.35 -10.73
CA LEU A 7 30.28 -19.05 -10.29
C LEU A 7 29.89 -19.14 -8.81
N GLN A 8 30.69 -18.52 -7.94
CA GLN A 8 30.41 -18.51 -6.52
C GLN A 8 29.29 -17.50 -6.24
N GLN A 9 28.20 -17.97 -5.67
CA GLN A 9 27.07 -17.12 -5.26
C GLN A 9 27.36 -16.41 -3.93
N THR A 10 26.78 -15.23 -3.73
CA THR A 10 26.91 -14.47 -2.48
C THR A 10 26.20 -15.17 -1.31
N PRO A 11 26.60 -14.94 -0.05
CA PRO A 11 25.88 -15.46 1.11
C PRO A 11 24.41 -15.05 1.12
N ALA A 12 24.12 -13.82 0.70
CA ALA A 12 22.76 -13.30 0.61
C ALA A 12 21.92 -14.10 -0.42
N ALA A 13 22.48 -14.35 -1.61
CA ALA A 13 21.81 -15.17 -2.63
C ALA A 13 21.55 -16.59 -2.11
N LEU A 14 22.56 -17.25 -1.52
CA LEU A 14 22.40 -18.59 -0.96
C LEU A 14 21.31 -18.66 0.13
N TYR A 15 21.26 -17.66 1.02
CA TYR A 15 20.19 -17.57 2.02
C TYR A 15 18.81 -17.51 1.37
N PHE A 16 18.62 -16.62 0.39
CA PHE A 16 17.34 -16.45 -0.28
C PHE A 16 16.90 -17.75 -0.97
N LEU A 17 17.81 -18.32 -1.74
CA LEU A 17 17.59 -19.53 -2.51
C LEU A 17 17.27 -20.74 -1.62
N ASN A 18 18.02 -20.95 -0.54
CA ASN A 18 17.75 -22.05 0.40
C ASN A 18 16.45 -21.85 1.18
N GLY A 19 16.13 -20.61 1.57
CA GLY A 19 14.87 -20.30 2.26
C GLY A 19 13.64 -20.62 1.41
N GLN A 20 13.70 -20.39 0.09
CA GLN A 20 12.61 -20.74 -0.83
C GLN A 20 12.44 -22.26 -0.97
N ALA A 21 13.53 -23.04 -0.91
CA ALA A 21 13.47 -24.50 -0.92
C ALA A 21 12.79 -25.06 0.35
N ASP A 22 13.12 -24.50 1.51
CA ASP A 22 12.56 -24.91 2.80
C ASP A 22 11.04 -24.62 2.87
N LEU A 23 10.60 -23.42 2.45
CA LEU A 23 9.18 -23.07 2.40
C LEU A 23 8.36 -24.02 1.52
N LYS A 24 8.89 -24.39 0.36
CA LYS A 24 8.22 -25.35 -0.54
C LYS A 24 8.03 -26.73 0.10
N THR A 25 8.96 -27.14 0.96
CA THR A 25 8.90 -28.41 1.69
C THR A 25 7.87 -28.35 2.83
N ARG A 26 7.72 -27.19 3.47
CA ARG A 26 6.77 -26.95 4.58
C ARG A 26 5.32 -26.72 4.15
N GLN A 27 5.07 -26.37 2.88
CA GLN A 27 3.71 -26.13 2.36
C GLN A 27 2.86 -27.39 2.19
N GLN A 28 3.40 -28.58 2.47
CA GLN A 28 2.61 -29.81 2.61
C GLN A 28 2.07 -29.93 4.04
N ALA A 29 1.15 -29.03 4.41
CA ALA A 29 0.39 -29.17 5.66
C ALA A 29 -0.85 -30.05 5.43
N PRO A 30 -1.24 -30.90 6.40
CA PRO A 30 -2.46 -31.68 6.30
C PRO A 30 -3.69 -30.76 6.24
N GLU A 31 -4.72 -31.18 5.51
CA GLU A 31 -6.02 -30.52 5.55
C GLU A 31 -6.53 -30.53 7.00
N LEU A 32 -6.86 -29.33 7.52
CA LEU A 32 -7.59 -29.22 8.78
C LEU A 32 -8.94 -29.95 8.61
N THR A 33 -9.31 -30.77 9.59
CA THR A 33 -10.59 -31.47 9.62
C THR A 33 -11.49 -30.83 10.67
N GLY A 34 -12.66 -30.32 10.28
CA GLY A 34 -13.59 -29.69 11.23
C GLY A 34 -14.79 -29.01 10.57
N GLU A 35 -15.69 -28.49 11.40
CA GLU A 35 -16.84 -27.70 10.96
C GLU A 35 -16.38 -26.33 10.46
N LYS A 36 -16.98 -25.88 9.35
CA LYS A 36 -16.59 -24.66 8.64
C LYS A 36 -17.61 -23.57 8.82
N ILE A 37 -17.15 -22.33 8.77
CA ILE A 37 -18.01 -21.16 8.85
C ILE A 37 -18.69 -20.97 7.50
N HIS A 38 -20.02 -21.06 7.53
CA HIS A 38 -20.87 -20.75 6.40
C HIS A 38 -21.56 -19.42 6.60
N VAL A 39 -21.65 -18.63 5.52
CA VAL A 39 -22.44 -17.40 5.45
C VAL A 39 -23.44 -17.48 4.29
N SER A 40 -24.66 -16.98 4.47
CA SER A 40 -25.67 -16.93 3.40
C SER A 40 -25.21 -16.17 2.15
N GLU A 41 -25.44 -16.77 0.98
CA GLU A 41 -25.13 -16.15 -0.31
C GLU A 41 -25.88 -14.82 -0.56
N VAL A 42 -27.08 -14.67 0.00
CA VAL A 42 -27.89 -13.46 -0.18
C VAL A 42 -27.28 -12.28 0.59
N VAL A 43 -26.83 -12.53 1.82
CA VAL A 43 -26.13 -11.55 2.66
C VAL A 43 -24.79 -11.17 2.03
N SER A 44 -24.08 -12.15 1.46
CA SER A 44 -22.82 -11.91 0.77
C SER A 44 -22.97 -11.00 -0.45
N LYS A 45 -23.99 -11.18 -1.29
CA LYS A 45 -24.20 -10.34 -2.50
C LYS A 45 -24.37 -8.84 -2.17
N VAL A 46 -25.13 -8.52 -1.12
CA VAL A 46 -25.35 -7.12 -0.70
C VAL A 46 -24.07 -6.53 -0.11
N SER A 47 -23.37 -7.30 0.72
CA SER A 47 -22.11 -6.87 1.32
C SER A 47 -21.01 -6.66 0.26
N VAL A 48 -20.87 -7.56 -0.71
CA VAL A 48 -19.93 -7.42 -1.84
C VAL A 48 -20.22 -6.17 -2.67
N PHE A 49 -21.50 -5.87 -2.93
CA PHE A 49 -21.86 -4.65 -3.67
C PHE A 49 -21.47 -3.37 -2.92
N TYR A 50 -21.71 -3.33 -1.60
CA TYR A 50 -21.27 -2.22 -0.77
C TYR A 50 -19.74 -2.06 -0.76
N GLU A 51 -19.00 -3.16 -0.58
CA GLU A 51 -17.53 -3.14 -0.63
C GLU A 51 -16.99 -2.71 -2.00
N PHE A 52 -17.64 -3.12 -3.10
CA PHE A 52 -17.29 -2.67 -4.44
C PHE A 52 -17.41 -1.14 -4.57
N LEU A 53 -18.51 -0.55 -4.08
CA LEU A 53 -18.70 0.90 -4.08
C LEU A 53 -17.62 1.60 -3.25
N ARG A 54 -17.30 1.09 -2.06
CA ARG A 54 -16.25 1.65 -1.21
C ARG A 54 -14.86 1.58 -1.84
N MET A 55 -14.47 0.39 -2.33
CA MET A 55 -13.18 0.17 -3.00
C MET A 55 -13.03 0.98 -4.29
N SER A 56 -14.12 1.49 -4.86
CA SER A 56 -14.06 2.41 -6.00
C SER A 56 -13.61 3.83 -5.60
N ALA A 57 -13.90 4.24 -4.35
CA ALA A 57 -13.51 5.53 -3.79
C ALA A 57 -12.15 5.49 -3.09
N GLU A 58 -11.77 4.35 -2.50
CA GLU A 58 -10.50 4.19 -1.79
C GLU A 58 -9.33 3.88 -2.74
N TYR A 59 -8.27 4.69 -2.67
CA TYR A 59 -7.03 4.49 -3.44
C TYR A 59 -5.95 3.88 -2.55
N THR A 60 -6.12 2.62 -2.18
CA THR A 60 -5.18 1.83 -1.36
C THR A 60 -4.52 0.76 -2.24
N GLU A 61 -3.24 0.41 -1.99
CA GLU A 61 -2.60 -0.69 -2.74
C GLU A 61 -3.34 -2.01 -2.49
N GLU A 62 -3.52 -2.83 -3.53
CA GLU A 62 -4.40 -4.03 -3.49
C GLU A 62 -4.10 -4.96 -2.31
N HIS A 63 -2.82 -5.15 -1.97
CA HIS A 63 -2.38 -6.00 -0.86
C HIS A 63 -2.59 -5.38 0.53
N LEU A 64 -2.89 -4.07 0.61
CA LEU A 64 -3.20 -3.37 1.86
C LEU A 64 -4.70 -3.35 2.15
N ILE A 65 -5.55 -3.59 1.14
CA ILE A 65 -7.02 -3.53 1.25
C ILE A 65 -7.54 -4.51 2.31
N PHE A 66 -7.06 -5.75 2.29
CA PHE A 66 -7.58 -6.77 3.20
C PHE A 66 -7.36 -6.38 4.68
N ARG A 67 -6.17 -5.87 5.01
CA ARG A 67 -5.89 -5.40 6.38
C ARG A 67 -6.62 -4.10 6.72
N SER A 68 -6.81 -3.17 5.79
CA SER A 68 -7.59 -1.95 6.08
C SER A 68 -9.06 -2.26 6.38
N VAL A 69 -9.62 -3.31 5.75
CA VAL A 69 -10.94 -3.85 6.06
C VAL A 69 -10.98 -4.44 7.47
N ILE A 70 -9.99 -5.26 7.84
CA ILE A 70 -9.89 -5.80 9.21
C ILE A 70 -9.82 -4.65 10.23
N GLU A 71 -8.94 -3.67 10.01
CA GLU A 71 -8.81 -2.49 10.88
C GLU A 71 -10.15 -1.77 11.06
N ARG A 72 -10.88 -1.52 9.97
CA ARG A 72 -12.18 -0.85 9.99
C ARG A 72 -13.24 -1.65 10.76
N ILE A 73 -13.37 -2.95 10.47
CA ILE A 73 -14.32 -3.81 11.17
C ILE A 73 -14.03 -3.81 12.66
N LEU A 74 -12.75 -3.94 13.05
CA LEU A 74 -12.35 -3.92 14.45
C LEU A 74 -12.66 -2.58 15.12
N LYS A 75 -12.34 -1.43 14.49
CA LYS A 75 -12.69 -0.11 15.04
C LYS A 75 -14.19 0.03 15.28
N ARG A 76 -15.02 -0.40 14.33
CA ARG A 76 -16.48 -0.36 14.48
C ARG A 76 -16.95 -1.29 15.60
N ARG A 77 -16.54 -2.56 15.58
CA ARG A 77 -17.03 -3.55 16.56
C ARG A 77 -16.61 -3.19 17.99
N ILE A 78 -15.38 -2.72 18.18
CA ILE A 78 -14.84 -2.40 19.51
C ILE A 78 -15.34 -1.05 20.02
N PHE A 79 -15.31 0.02 19.21
CA PHE A 79 -15.60 1.37 19.71
C PHE A 79 -17.00 1.89 19.43
N ILE A 80 -17.74 1.30 18.50
CA ILE A 80 -19.13 1.72 18.17
C ILE A 80 -20.12 0.73 18.74
N GLN A 81 -19.91 -0.57 18.50
CA GLN A 81 -20.76 -1.62 19.03
C GLN A 81 -20.38 -2.04 20.46
N MET A 82 -19.27 -1.51 21.00
CA MET A 82 -18.79 -1.76 22.37
C MET A 82 -18.60 -3.25 22.68
N GLN A 83 -18.18 -4.02 21.67
CA GLN A 83 -17.92 -5.44 21.88
C GLN A 83 -16.56 -5.64 22.53
N ASP A 84 -16.56 -6.28 23.69
CA ASP A 84 -15.39 -6.53 24.55
C ASP A 84 -15.00 -8.02 24.65
N ASP A 85 -15.88 -8.94 24.24
CA ASP A 85 -15.54 -10.37 24.16
C ASP A 85 -14.71 -10.69 22.90
N ALA A 86 -13.52 -11.25 23.12
CA ALA A 86 -12.57 -11.55 22.06
C ALA A 86 -13.04 -12.63 21.07
N GLN A 87 -13.81 -13.62 21.53
CA GLN A 87 -14.27 -14.72 20.67
C GLN A 87 -15.43 -14.27 19.79
N GLU A 88 -16.37 -13.52 20.34
CA GLU A 88 -17.47 -12.94 19.57
C GLU A 88 -16.96 -11.86 18.60
N LEU A 89 -15.95 -11.06 18.97
CA LEU A 89 -15.26 -10.17 18.04
C LEU A 89 -14.63 -10.93 16.88
N ALA A 90 -13.94 -12.03 17.15
CA ALA A 90 -13.30 -12.86 16.12
C ALA A 90 -14.34 -13.48 15.17
N LYS A 91 -15.41 -14.05 15.72
CA LYS A 91 -16.51 -14.64 14.96
C LYS A 91 -17.20 -13.61 14.07
N GLY A 92 -17.52 -12.44 14.61
CA GLY A 92 -18.13 -11.33 13.87
C GLY A 92 -17.22 -10.81 12.76
N LEU A 93 -15.92 -10.63 13.06
CA LEU A 93 -14.92 -10.24 12.07
C LEU A 93 -14.88 -11.23 10.91
N ILE A 94 -14.73 -12.52 11.18
CA ILE A 94 -14.60 -13.54 10.14
C ILE A 94 -15.87 -13.65 9.29
N LYS A 95 -17.06 -13.66 9.90
CA LYS A 95 -18.34 -13.66 9.17
C LYS A 95 -18.42 -12.48 8.19
N GLU A 96 -17.99 -11.30 8.61
CA GLU A 96 -18.00 -10.11 7.74
C GLU A 96 -16.95 -10.14 6.64
N LEU A 97 -15.77 -10.69 6.89
CA LEU A 97 -14.75 -10.88 5.86
C LEU A 97 -15.22 -11.88 4.79
N ILE A 98 -15.91 -12.95 5.17
CA ILE A 98 -16.55 -13.89 4.24
C ILE A 98 -17.68 -13.19 3.48
N SER A 99 -18.56 -12.48 4.19
CA SER A 99 -19.68 -11.75 3.58
C SER A 99 -19.22 -10.72 2.55
N GLY A 100 -18.14 -10.00 2.85
CA GLY A 100 -17.53 -9.00 1.96
C GLY A 100 -16.74 -9.59 0.79
N GLY A 101 -16.56 -10.92 0.73
CA GLY A 101 -15.82 -11.61 -0.32
C GLY A 101 -14.29 -11.52 -0.18
N TYR A 102 -13.78 -11.18 1.01
CA TYR A 102 -12.34 -11.15 1.30
C TYR A 102 -11.80 -12.52 1.72
N LEU A 103 -12.65 -13.34 2.33
CA LEU A 103 -12.39 -14.76 2.60
C LEU A 103 -13.41 -15.60 1.83
N ALA A 104 -12.98 -16.78 1.38
CA ALA A 104 -13.89 -17.71 0.71
C ALA A 104 -14.87 -18.31 1.72
N ASN A 105 -16.11 -18.51 1.28
CA ASN A 105 -17.13 -19.19 2.08
C ASN A 105 -16.78 -20.67 2.22
N ASP A 106 -17.12 -21.30 3.35
CA ASP A 106 -16.86 -22.71 3.60
C ASP A 106 -15.37 -23.12 3.45
N THR A 107 -14.44 -22.20 3.73
CA THR A 107 -13.00 -22.49 3.79
C THR A 107 -12.37 -22.28 5.17
N ILE A 108 -13.00 -21.49 6.04
CA ILE A 108 -12.47 -21.15 7.37
C ILE A 108 -13.05 -22.09 8.43
N TYR A 109 -12.18 -22.71 9.22
CA TYR A 109 -12.59 -23.63 10.30
C TYR A 109 -12.92 -22.88 11.59
N ILE A 110 -13.79 -23.46 12.44
CA ILE A 110 -14.11 -22.88 13.76
C ILE A 110 -12.85 -22.68 14.62
N ASP A 111 -11.84 -23.55 14.50
CA ASP A 111 -10.58 -23.38 15.23
C ASP A 111 -9.80 -22.12 14.81
N GLU A 112 -9.96 -21.63 13.58
CA GLU A 112 -9.36 -20.36 13.16
C GLU A 112 -10.00 -19.16 13.86
N VAL A 113 -11.29 -19.26 14.23
CA VAL A 113 -11.96 -18.25 15.10
C VAL A 113 -11.27 -18.19 16.45
N ARG A 114 -10.93 -19.35 17.04
CA ARG A 114 -10.24 -19.40 18.34
C ARG A 114 -8.86 -18.77 18.27
N VAL A 115 -8.12 -18.99 17.17
CA VAL A 115 -6.81 -18.38 16.95
C VAL A 115 -6.93 -16.87 16.83
N VAL A 116 -7.86 -16.36 16.01
CA VAL A 116 -8.11 -14.92 15.87
C VAL A 116 -8.59 -14.31 17.20
N GLY A 117 -9.44 -15.01 17.94
CA GLY A 117 -9.89 -14.59 19.27
C GLY A 117 -8.75 -14.54 20.29
N SER A 118 -7.78 -15.45 20.21
CA SER A 118 -6.56 -15.37 21.03
C SER A 118 -5.72 -14.14 20.70
N ILE A 119 -5.57 -13.80 19.41
CA ILE A 119 -4.90 -12.57 18.96
C ILE A 119 -5.61 -11.35 19.55
N LEU A 120 -6.92 -11.24 19.33
CA LEU A 120 -7.73 -10.12 19.81
C LEU A 120 -7.70 -9.98 21.32
N GLY A 121 -7.76 -11.09 22.07
CA GLY A 121 -7.69 -11.09 23.53
C GLY A 121 -6.42 -10.41 24.05
N ARG A 122 -5.27 -10.57 23.39
CA ARG A 122 -4.04 -9.86 23.77
C ARG A 122 -4.19 -8.34 23.61
N TYR A 123 -4.78 -7.88 22.51
CA TYR A 123 -4.96 -6.45 22.28
C TYR A 123 -6.03 -5.83 23.19
N LEU A 124 -7.12 -6.54 23.48
CA LEU A 124 -8.14 -6.10 24.44
C LEU A 124 -7.56 -6.02 25.85
N MET A 125 -6.70 -6.96 26.24
CA MET A 125 -6.01 -6.91 27.53
C MET A 125 -5.10 -5.67 27.66
N LEU A 126 -4.47 -5.22 26.56
CA LEU A 126 -3.73 -3.95 26.57
C LEU A 126 -4.67 -2.74 26.72
N PHE A 127 -5.89 -2.80 26.19
CA PHE A 127 -6.89 -1.77 26.42
C PHE A 127 -7.35 -1.70 27.88
N GLU A 128 -7.37 -2.80 28.60
CA GLU A 128 -7.69 -2.80 30.03
C GLU A 128 -6.50 -2.35 30.89
N SER A 129 -5.28 -2.75 30.49
CA SER A 129 -4.08 -2.57 31.30
C SER A 129 -3.51 -1.15 31.28
N VAL A 130 -3.75 -0.39 30.21
CA VAL A 130 -3.23 0.98 30.07
C VAL A 130 -4.30 2.00 30.48
N LYS A 131 -4.17 2.54 31.69
CA LYS A 131 -5.00 3.66 32.20
C LYS A 131 -4.75 4.95 31.42
N ASP A 132 -5.78 5.77 31.25
CA ASP A 132 -5.75 7.06 30.55
C ASP A 132 -5.12 6.99 29.14
N ARG A 133 -5.57 6.00 28.37
CA ARG A 133 -5.05 5.73 27.03
C ARG A 133 -5.47 6.81 26.02
N PRO A 134 -4.52 7.47 25.33
CA PRO A 134 -4.85 8.44 24.28
C PRO A 134 -5.45 7.75 23.05
N ALA A 135 -6.27 8.47 22.28
CA ALA A 135 -6.89 7.96 21.06
C ALA A 135 -5.86 7.42 20.05
N ASP A 136 -4.71 8.07 19.90
CA ASP A 136 -3.64 7.62 19.00
C ASP A 136 -3.07 6.24 19.39
N LEU A 137 -3.05 5.91 20.69
CA LEU A 137 -2.63 4.58 21.15
C LEU A 137 -3.74 3.54 20.91
N ASN A 138 -5.02 3.92 21.02
CA ASN A 138 -6.14 3.07 20.58
C ASN A 138 -5.97 2.66 19.11
N ASP A 139 -5.80 3.65 18.25
CA ASP A 139 -5.62 3.44 16.81
C ASP A 139 -4.41 2.56 16.52
N PHE A 140 -3.27 2.81 17.18
CA PHE A 140 -2.06 2.03 17.01
C PHE A 140 -2.25 0.55 17.40
N LEU A 141 -2.93 0.26 18.51
CA LEU A 141 -3.17 -1.12 18.94
C LEU A 141 -4.11 -1.87 17.98
N ILE A 142 -5.15 -1.21 17.46
CA ILE A 142 -6.02 -1.79 16.43
C ILE A 142 -5.23 -2.04 15.13
N GLN A 143 -4.36 -1.12 14.75
CA GLN A 143 -3.48 -1.30 13.59
C GLN A 143 -2.58 -2.52 13.75
N LEU A 144 -1.94 -2.71 14.90
CA LEU A 144 -1.14 -3.91 15.16
C LEU A 144 -2.00 -5.19 15.10
N ALA A 145 -3.17 -5.18 15.74
CA ALA A 145 -4.10 -6.32 15.73
C ALA A 145 -4.52 -6.69 14.30
N SER A 146 -4.85 -5.69 13.49
CA SER A 146 -5.26 -5.90 12.10
C SER A 146 -4.14 -6.54 11.26
N VAL A 147 -2.88 -6.17 11.51
CA VAL A 147 -1.73 -6.75 10.81
C VAL A 147 -1.45 -8.16 11.30
N GLU A 148 -1.54 -8.43 12.61
CA GLU A 148 -1.35 -9.79 13.14
C GLU A 148 -2.40 -10.76 12.58
N ILE A 149 -3.66 -10.35 12.56
CA ILE A 149 -4.77 -11.15 12.01
C ILE A 149 -4.61 -11.34 10.49
N GLU A 150 -4.26 -10.30 9.74
CA GLU A 150 -4.01 -10.47 8.32
C GLU A 150 -2.85 -11.45 8.06
N ARG A 151 -1.79 -11.40 8.87
CA ARG A 151 -0.67 -12.33 8.78
C ARG A 151 -1.06 -13.75 9.11
N GLU A 152 -2.04 -13.95 10.00
CA GLU A 152 -2.60 -15.26 10.33
C GLU A 152 -3.27 -15.91 9.11
N PHE A 153 -4.04 -15.14 8.33
CA PHE A 153 -4.64 -15.62 7.08
C PHE A 153 -3.64 -15.73 5.92
N SER A 154 -2.55 -14.95 5.94
CA SER A 154 -1.55 -14.86 4.87
C SER A 154 -0.19 -15.51 5.20
N LYS A 155 -0.12 -16.44 6.16
CA LYS A 155 1.16 -16.97 6.73
C LYS A 155 2.21 -17.34 5.69
N SER A 156 1.82 -18.15 4.70
CA SER A 156 2.73 -18.65 3.67
C SER A 156 3.34 -17.50 2.84
N GLU A 157 2.53 -16.53 2.45
CA GLU A 157 3.03 -15.38 1.69
C GLU A 157 3.91 -14.47 2.56
N ARG A 158 3.53 -14.26 3.82
CA ARG A 158 4.31 -13.45 4.77
C ARG A 158 5.68 -14.04 5.06
N GLN A 159 5.80 -15.36 5.18
CA GLN A 159 7.09 -16.03 5.33
C GLN A 159 8.00 -15.83 4.10
N LYS A 160 7.43 -15.91 2.88
CA LYS A 160 8.20 -15.62 1.65
C LYS A 160 8.71 -14.19 1.63
N GLU A 161 7.88 -13.24 2.07
CA GLU A 161 8.23 -11.82 2.16
C GLU A 161 9.31 -11.55 3.20
N GLU A 162 9.27 -12.21 4.36
CA GLU A 162 10.28 -12.07 5.42
C GLU A 162 11.65 -12.59 4.97
N ILE A 163 11.71 -13.77 4.34
CA ILE A 163 12.94 -14.31 3.74
C ILE A 163 13.49 -13.34 2.68
N PHE A 164 12.62 -12.79 1.84
CA PHE A 164 13.01 -11.84 0.81
C PHE A 164 13.48 -10.49 1.39
N ALA A 165 12.83 -9.99 2.44
CA ALA A 165 13.25 -8.78 3.14
C ALA A 165 14.63 -8.96 3.79
N HIS A 166 14.88 -10.11 4.40
CA HIS A 166 16.18 -10.42 5.00
C HIS A 166 17.28 -10.54 3.94
N PHE A 167 16.98 -11.17 2.80
CA PHE A 167 17.87 -11.16 1.63
C PHE A 167 18.23 -9.75 1.19
N ALA A 168 17.22 -8.89 0.98
CA ALA A 168 17.46 -7.50 0.60
C ALA A 168 18.26 -6.74 1.68
N PHE A 169 18.02 -7.03 2.95
CA PHE A 169 18.74 -6.42 4.06
C PHE A 169 20.24 -6.76 4.03
N MET A 170 20.60 -8.03 3.86
CA MET A 170 22.01 -8.44 3.72
C MET A 170 22.69 -7.72 2.56
N VAL A 171 22.03 -7.66 1.39
CA VAL A 171 22.58 -6.98 0.21
C VAL A 171 22.76 -5.48 0.45
N MET A 172 21.75 -4.81 1.01
CA MET A 172 21.78 -3.36 1.26
C MET A 172 22.80 -2.97 2.33
N ARG A 173 23.04 -3.83 3.32
CA ARG A 173 24.06 -3.66 4.35
C ARG A 173 25.47 -3.84 3.79
N ASP A 174 25.69 -4.91 3.01
CA ASP A 174 27.03 -5.37 2.64
C ASP A 174 27.53 -4.79 1.30
N HIS A 175 26.64 -4.49 0.36
CA HIS A 175 27.00 -4.08 -1.00
C HIS A 175 26.75 -2.59 -1.32
N ILE A 176 26.37 -1.78 -0.32
CA ILE A 176 26.18 -0.33 -0.48
C ILE A 176 27.23 0.43 0.33
N ASN A 177 27.89 1.39 -0.33
CA ASN A 177 28.89 2.20 0.33
C ASN A 177 28.23 3.42 0.99
N TRP A 178 27.81 3.24 2.24
CA TRP A 178 27.28 4.30 3.08
C TRP A 178 28.39 5.19 3.64
N SER A 179 28.22 6.52 3.60
CA SER A 179 29.13 7.45 4.27
C SER A 179 29.15 7.26 5.79
N PRO A 180 30.21 7.67 6.52
CA PRO A 180 30.31 7.52 7.98
C PRO A 180 29.10 8.07 8.75
N VAL A 181 28.53 9.20 8.31
CA VAL A 181 27.31 9.81 8.91
C VAL A 181 26.14 8.82 9.02
N PHE A 182 26.05 7.85 8.10
CA PHE A 182 25.05 6.79 8.16
C PHE A 182 25.57 5.57 8.91
N LYS A 183 26.78 5.08 8.59
CA LYS A 183 27.33 3.85 9.18
C LYS A 183 27.47 3.92 10.70
N ASP A 184 27.84 5.09 11.22
CA ASP A 184 28.09 5.30 12.65
C ASP A 184 26.78 5.60 13.43
N ASN A 185 25.65 5.76 12.72
CA ASN A 185 24.35 5.95 13.36
C ASN A 185 23.84 4.62 13.93
N LYS A 186 23.46 4.61 15.21
CA LYS A 186 22.93 3.42 15.91
C LYS A 186 21.68 2.82 15.26
N GLU A 187 20.91 3.65 14.55
CA GLU A 187 19.67 3.25 13.85
C GLU A 187 19.91 2.85 12.40
N HIS A 188 21.17 2.80 11.92
CA HIS A 188 21.50 2.54 10.51
C HIS A 188 20.82 1.30 9.93
N GLU A 189 20.99 0.15 10.60
CA GLU A 189 20.42 -1.12 10.16
C GLU A 189 18.89 -1.10 10.22
N LEU A 190 18.32 -0.50 11.28
CA LEU A 190 16.87 -0.34 11.41
C LEU A 190 16.31 0.49 10.24
N GLN A 191 16.97 1.57 9.86
CA GLN A 191 16.56 2.42 8.74
C GLN A 191 16.71 1.73 7.39
N ILE A 192 17.75 0.89 7.19
CA ILE A 192 17.84 0.01 6.02
C ILE A 192 16.63 -0.93 5.99
N PHE A 193 16.32 -1.61 7.10
CA PHE A 193 15.21 -2.54 7.18
C PHE A 193 13.85 -1.86 6.91
N ILE A 194 13.57 -0.74 7.57
CA ILE A 194 12.36 0.08 7.32
C ILE A 194 12.26 0.46 5.85
N SER A 195 13.36 0.92 5.25
CA SER A 195 13.37 1.33 3.85
C SER A 195 13.08 0.18 2.88
N ILE A 196 13.49 -1.05 3.20
CA ILE A 196 13.20 -2.27 2.42
C ILE A 196 11.71 -2.60 2.49
N LEU A 197 11.15 -2.64 3.70
CA LEU A 197 9.73 -2.89 3.90
C LEU A 197 8.88 -1.85 3.15
N ARG A 198 9.21 -0.57 3.28
CA ARG A 198 8.49 0.55 2.65
C ARG A 198 8.74 0.65 1.13
N GLY A 199 9.96 0.45 0.70
CA GLY A 199 10.42 0.74 -0.67
C GLY A 199 10.27 -0.43 -1.64
N ILE A 200 10.46 -1.67 -1.16
CA ILE A 200 10.42 -2.90 -1.96
C ILE A 200 9.10 -3.63 -1.73
N LEU A 201 8.76 -3.95 -0.47
CA LEU A 201 7.53 -4.69 -0.14
C LEU A 201 6.27 -3.83 -0.12
N LYS A 202 6.42 -2.49 -0.17
CA LYS A 202 5.32 -1.53 -0.11
C LYS A 202 4.44 -1.71 1.13
N TYR A 203 5.07 -2.05 2.25
CA TYR A 203 4.41 -2.03 3.54
C TYR A 203 4.13 -0.59 3.93
N ASP A 204 2.99 -0.38 4.57
CA ASP A 204 2.70 0.89 5.23
C ASP A 204 3.22 0.90 6.67
N ASP A 205 2.95 1.99 7.37
CA ASP A 205 3.49 2.23 8.70
C ASP A 205 3.01 1.21 9.73
N SER A 206 1.76 0.74 9.65
CA SER A 206 1.25 -0.29 10.55
C SER A 206 1.93 -1.63 10.33
N GLN A 207 2.14 -2.06 9.08
CA GLN A 207 2.85 -3.30 8.76
C GLN A 207 4.33 -3.25 9.13
N ILE A 208 4.99 -2.10 8.91
CA ILE A 208 6.37 -1.86 9.34
C ILE A 208 6.45 -1.92 10.86
N SER A 209 5.53 -1.21 11.55
CA SER A 209 5.46 -1.20 13.01
C SER A 209 5.33 -2.61 13.57
N PHE A 210 4.41 -3.42 13.04
CA PHE A 210 4.26 -4.81 13.48
C PHE A 210 5.51 -5.66 13.21
N SER A 211 6.17 -5.46 12.06
CA SER A 211 7.40 -6.19 11.72
C SER A 211 8.53 -5.91 12.72
N ILE A 212 8.63 -4.67 13.21
CA ILE A 212 9.62 -4.28 14.23
C ILE A 212 9.13 -4.75 15.61
N PHE A 213 7.84 -4.59 15.90
CA PHE A 213 7.21 -4.98 17.17
C PHE A 213 7.40 -6.45 17.48
N ASN A 214 7.17 -7.34 16.51
CA ASN A 214 7.31 -8.78 16.69
C ASN A 214 8.75 -9.21 17.05
N ASN A 215 9.75 -8.41 16.65
CA ASN A 215 11.14 -8.61 17.03
C ASN A 215 11.49 -7.94 18.38
N ALA A 216 10.89 -6.77 18.67
CA ALA A 216 11.13 -6.02 19.90
C ALA A 216 10.51 -6.68 21.13
N ILE A 217 9.31 -7.25 20.99
CA ILE A 217 8.56 -7.91 22.06
C ILE A 217 8.59 -9.41 21.80
N SER A 218 9.74 -10.02 22.14
CA SER A 218 9.97 -11.46 21.91
C SER A 218 8.84 -12.32 22.47
N GLY A 219 8.37 -13.27 21.66
CA GLY A 219 7.35 -14.23 22.03
C GLY A 219 5.92 -13.69 22.10
N TRP A 220 5.64 -12.46 21.61
CA TRP A 220 4.32 -11.81 21.67
C TRP A 220 3.14 -12.74 21.34
N SER A 221 3.23 -13.49 20.24
CA SER A 221 2.17 -14.39 19.77
C SER A 221 1.87 -15.58 20.71
N ARG A 222 2.73 -15.84 21.70
CA ARG A 222 2.61 -16.94 22.66
C ARG A 222 2.25 -16.49 24.07
N LEU A 223 2.17 -15.18 24.31
CA LEU A 223 1.88 -14.64 25.64
C LEU A 223 0.45 -14.94 26.04
N ASN A 224 0.25 -15.33 27.30
CA ASN A 224 -1.07 -15.39 27.91
C ASN A 224 -1.52 -13.97 28.38
N LEU A 225 -2.79 -13.82 28.73
CA LEU A 225 -3.35 -12.51 29.07
C LEU A 225 -2.67 -11.83 30.27
N THR A 226 -2.26 -12.59 31.29
CA THR A 226 -1.55 -12.01 32.45
C THR A 226 -0.15 -11.52 32.09
N GLU A 227 0.54 -12.22 31.20
CA GLU A 227 1.84 -11.80 30.65
C GLU A 227 1.70 -10.57 29.75
N VAL A 228 0.62 -10.47 28.98
CA VAL A 228 0.34 -9.28 28.18
C VAL A 228 0.14 -8.06 29.07
N ALA A 229 -0.66 -8.20 30.14
CA ALA A 229 -0.90 -7.11 31.09
C ALA A 229 0.42 -6.62 31.74
N SER A 230 1.30 -7.54 32.14
CA SER A 230 2.58 -7.18 32.76
C SER A 230 3.55 -6.49 31.80
N ARG A 231 3.45 -6.77 30.49
CA ARG A 231 4.29 -6.16 29.44
C ARG A 231 3.67 -4.91 28.79
N ALA A 232 2.49 -4.46 29.23
CA ALA A 232 1.85 -3.24 28.72
C ALA A 232 2.78 -2.00 28.72
N PRO A 233 3.63 -1.75 29.75
CA PRO A 233 4.58 -0.65 29.73
C PRO A 233 5.60 -0.72 28.58
N GLU A 234 6.04 -1.91 28.20
CA GLU A 234 6.95 -2.12 27.06
C GLU A 234 6.27 -1.75 25.74
N VAL A 235 5.00 -2.11 25.57
CA VAL A 235 4.21 -1.76 24.38
C VAL A 235 4.03 -0.25 24.26
N VAL A 236 3.74 0.44 25.37
CA VAL A 236 3.61 1.92 25.40
C VAL A 236 4.94 2.58 25.08
N ALA A 237 6.06 2.06 25.60
CA ALA A 237 7.40 2.56 25.27
C ALA A 237 7.73 2.35 23.78
N PHE A 238 7.40 1.19 23.22
CA PHE A 238 7.54 0.90 21.80
C PHE A 238 6.75 1.90 20.93
N TRP A 239 5.49 2.13 21.26
CA TRP A 239 4.62 3.08 20.56
C TRP A 239 5.19 4.51 20.54
N LYS A 240 5.79 4.96 21.65
CA LYS A 240 6.44 6.28 21.69
C LYS A 240 7.67 6.37 20.78
N ASN A 241 8.41 5.27 20.64
CA ASN A 241 9.65 5.25 19.85
C ASN A 241 9.41 5.02 18.35
N ILE A 242 8.42 4.19 17.97
CA ILE A 242 8.19 3.80 16.57
C ILE A 242 7.89 5.01 15.67
N ILE A 243 7.20 6.03 16.19
CA ILE A 243 6.93 7.28 15.46
C ILE A 243 8.24 7.97 15.07
N GLY A 244 9.23 7.99 15.97
CA GLY A 244 10.56 8.55 15.71
C GLY A 244 11.31 7.74 14.65
N TRP A 245 11.26 6.42 14.71
CA TRP A 245 11.93 5.55 13.74
C TRP A 245 11.31 5.64 12.34
N LEU A 246 9.99 5.72 12.24
CA LEU A 246 9.28 5.84 10.96
C LEU A 246 9.51 7.20 10.28
N ASN A 247 9.73 8.25 11.08
CA ASN A 247 9.92 9.64 10.65
C ASN A 247 11.38 10.12 10.82
N HIS A 248 12.34 9.20 10.87
CA HIS A 248 13.74 9.52 11.11
C HIS A 248 14.27 10.57 10.10
N PRO A 249 15.13 11.52 10.50
CA PRO A 249 15.53 12.65 9.64
C PRO A 249 16.11 12.25 8.27
N TYR A 250 16.72 11.07 8.18
CA TYR A 250 17.32 10.56 6.96
C TYR A 250 16.50 9.49 6.22
N HIS A 251 15.25 9.23 6.61
CA HIS A 251 14.42 8.18 6.01
C HIS A 251 14.31 8.28 4.48
N GLU A 252 14.18 9.49 3.92
CA GLU A 252 14.12 9.71 2.47
C GLU A 252 15.43 9.32 1.75
N THR A 253 16.57 9.46 2.41
CA THR A 253 17.86 9.05 1.81
C THR A 253 17.93 7.53 1.68
N TYR A 254 17.60 6.80 2.74
CA TYR A 254 17.51 5.34 2.69
C TYR A 254 16.48 4.88 1.66
N LEU A 255 15.28 5.45 1.70
CA LEU A 255 14.19 5.09 0.79
C LEU A 255 14.51 5.36 -0.68
N ARG A 256 15.26 6.42 -0.99
CA ARG A 256 15.73 6.70 -2.36
C ARG A 256 16.66 5.61 -2.87
N VAL A 257 17.64 5.21 -2.06
CA VAL A 257 18.59 4.15 -2.42
C VAL A 257 17.83 2.84 -2.64
N THR A 258 16.92 2.50 -1.73
CA THR A 258 16.10 1.29 -1.83
C THR A 258 15.19 1.30 -3.06
N ARG A 259 14.53 2.42 -3.37
CA ARG A 259 13.68 2.56 -4.56
C ARG A 259 14.46 2.38 -5.86
N GLN A 260 15.72 2.82 -5.93
CA GLN A 260 16.56 2.64 -7.12
C GLN A 260 16.93 1.18 -7.37
N LEU A 261 17.07 0.37 -6.32
CA LEU A 261 17.40 -1.05 -6.40
C LEU A 261 16.16 -1.96 -6.42
N SER A 262 15.00 -1.42 -6.07
CA SER A 262 13.71 -2.14 -6.00
C SER A 262 13.39 -2.93 -7.29
N PRO A 263 13.55 -2.38 -8.51
CA PRO A 263 13.33 -3.15 -9.74
C PRO A 263 14.18 -4.42 -9.82
N SER A 264 15.46 -4.33 -9.44
CA SER A 264 16.41 -5.43 -9.49
C SER A 264 16.04 -6.52 -8.49
N PHE A 265 15.70 -6.15 -7.25
CA PHE A 265 15.22 -7.09 -6.24
C PHE A 265 13.92 -7.78 -6.66
N LEU A 266 12.93 -7.02 -7.17
CA LEU A 266 11.65 -7.58 -7.58
C LEU A 266 11.77 -8.52 -8.77
N VAL A 267 12.68 -8.24 -9.71
CA VAL A 267 12.95 -9.15 -10.83
C VAL A 267 13.62 -10.44 -10.35
N ILE A 268 14.52 -10.39 -9.35
CA ILE A 268 15.05 -11.63 -8.71
C ILE A 268 13.91 -12.46 -8.12
N LYS A 269 12.97 -11.83 -7.39
CA LYS A 269 11.79 -12.50 -6.83
C LYS A 269 10.94 -13.15 -7.93
N ASP A 270 10.71 -12.45 -9.04
CA ASP A 270 9.93 -12.96 -10.17
C ASP A 270 10.61 -14.15 -10.87
N VAL A 271 11.94 -14.12 -11.03
CA VAL A 271 12.70 -15.22 -11.64
C VAL A 271 12.58 -16.49 -10.80
N VAL A 272 12.71 -16.38 -9.47
CA VAL A 272 12.54 -17.53 -8.56
C VAL A 272 11.12 -18.08 -8.62
N ASN A 273 10.11 -17.20 -8.57
CA ASN A 273 8.70 -17.61 -8.61
C ASN A 273 8.30 -18.27 -9.94
N SER A 274 8.92 -17.85 -11.06
CA SER A 274 8.61 -18.38 -12.39
C SER A 274 9.29 -19.71 -12.70
N HIS A 275 10.32 -20.09 -11.93
CA HIS A 275 11.09 -21.34 -12.14
C HIS A 275 11.15 -22.19 -10.85
N PRO A 276 10.01 -22.58 -10.26
CA PRO A 276 9.95 -23.18 -8.91
C PRO A 276 10.66 -24.55 -8.78
N GLN A 277 11.03 -25.19 -9.89
CA GLN A 277 11.75 -26.47 -9.92
C GLN A 277 13.20 -26.36 -10.43
N GLN A 278 13.56 -25.29 -11.14
CA GLN A 278 14.84 -25.17 -11.87
C GLN A 278 15.59 -23.87 -11.54
N TRP A 279 15.13 -23.07 -10.58
CA TRP A 279 15.77 -21.80 -10.27
C TRP A 279 17.26 -21.98 -9.94
N LYS A 280 17.68 -23.06 -9.25
CA LYS A 280 19.11 -23.33 -8.95
C LYS A 280 19.98 -23.31 -10.21
N GLU A 281 19.55 -24.04 -11.24
CA GLU A 281 20.26 -24.13 -12.52
C GLU A 281 20.29 -22.78 -13.26
N VAL A 282 19.25 -21.95 -13.08
CA VAL A 282 19.19 -20.60 -13.67
C VAL A 282 20.21 -19.67 -13.01
N PHE A 283 20.40 -19.75 -11.69
CA PHE A 283 21.35 -18.90 -10.95
C PHE A 283 22.80 -19.44 -10.96
N GLU A 284 23.06 -20.58 -11.59
CA GLU A 284 24.41 -21.13 -11.79
C GLU A 284 25.05 -20.73 -13.13
N ASP A 285 24.26 -20.24 -14.09
CA ASP A 285 24.68 -19.87 -15.44
C ASP A 285 24.30 -18.41 -15.74
N LYS A 286 25.31 -17.56 -16.01
CA LYS A 286 25.14 -16.12 -16.30
C LYS A 286 24.23 -15.86 -17.51
N GLU A 287 24.35 -16.65 -18.58
CA GLU A 287 23.54 -16.44 -19.79
C GLU A 287 22.10 -16.90 -19.59
N ARG A 288 21.88 -18.00 -18.87
CA ARG A 288 20.53 -18.43 -18.48
C ARG A 288 19.88 -17.39 -17.57
N LEU A 289 20.61 -16.89 -16.57
CA LEU A 289 20.12 -15.85 -15.67
C LEU A 289 19.73 -14.58 -16.44
N SER A 290 20.60 -14.09 -17.33
CA SER A 290 20.35 -12.88 -18.13
C SER A 290 19.08 -12.99 -18.99
N ARG A 291 18.85 -14.17 -19.60
CA ARG A 291 17.62 -14.46 -20.36
C ARG A 291 16.38 -14.49 -19.46
N ALA A 292 16.47 -15.16 -18.30
CA ALA A 292 15.37 -15.23 -17.35
C ALA A 292 15.01 -13.85 -16.77
N VAL A 293 16.01 -13.05 -16.41
CA VAL A 293 15.88 -11.66 -15.95
C VAL A 293 15.22 -10.80 -17.02
N SER A 294 15.62 -10.93 -18.29
CA SER A 294 15.03 -10.17 -19.40
C SER A 294 13.54 -10.49 -19.57
N ALA A 295 13.18 -11.77 -19.52
CA ALA A 295 11.80 -12.22 -19.63
C ALA A 295 10.95 -11.73 -18.44
N ALA A 296 11.46 -11.87 -17.21
CA ALA A 296 10.78 -11.43 -15.99
C ALA A 296 10.59 -9.90 -15.96
N ALA A 297 11.62 -9.13 -16.34
CA ALA A 297 11.52 -7.67 -16.46
C ALA A 297 10.45 -7.25 -17.47
N GLN A 298 10.42 -7.89 -18.66
CA GLN A 298 9.44 -7.59 -19.68
C GLN A 298 8.01 -7.92 -19.22
N ALA A 299 7.79 -9.09 -18.61
CA ALA A 299 6.50 -9.46 -18.03
C ALA A 299 6.02 -8.44 -16.99
N ARG A 300 6.94 -7.94 -16.15
CA ARG A 300 6.64 -6.88 -15.18
C ARG A 300 6.28 -5.55 -15.85
N TYR A 301 6.94 -5.17 -16.95
CA TYR A 301 6.61 -3.96 -17.70
C TYR A 301 5.22 -4.05 -18.34
N ASP A 302 4.86 -5.20 -18.91
CA ASP A 302 3.56 -5.43 -19.52
C ASP A 302 2.44 -5.46 -18.47
N ALA A 303 2.67 -6.13 -17.33
CA ALA A 303 1.74 -6.11 -16.20
C ALA A 303 1.53 -4.69 -15.66
N ALA A 304 2.61 -3.90 -15.51
CA ALA A 304 2.52 -2.52 -15.05
C ALA A 304 1.75 -1.63 -16.04
N LYS A 305 1.94 -1.83 -17.35
CA LYS A 305 1.18 -1.14 -18.40
C LYS A 305 -0.31 -1.46 -18.33
N SER A 306 -0.65 -2.73 -18.16
CA SER A 306 -2.04 -3.17 -18.02
C SER A 306 -2.69 -2.57 -16.77
N ARG A 307 -2.03 -2.70 -15.62
CA ARG A 307 -2.50 -2.12 -14.34
C ARG A 307 -2.65 -0.60 -14.42
N LEU A 308 -1.72 0.10 -15.09
CA LEU A 308 -1.81 1.54 -15.32
C LEU A 308 -3.12 1.90 -16.05
N LYS A 309 -3.43 1.19 -17.15
CA LYS A 309 -4.66 1.42 -17.92
C LYS A 309 -5.90 1.17 -17.08
N HIS A 310 -5.94 0.06 -16.34
CA HIS A 310 -7.07 -0.26 -15.46
C HIS A 310 -7.26 0.79 -14.37
N ARG A 311 -6.19 1.21 -13.68
CA ARG A 311 -6.24 2.25 -12.65
C ARG A 311 -6.68 3.60 -13.23
N ALA A 312 -6.17 3.98 -14.39
CA ALA A 312 -6.59 5.17 -15.10
C ALA A 312 -8.09 5.13 -15.43
N SER A 313 -8.58 4.02 -15.99
CA SER A 313 -10.00 3.87 -16.33
C SER A 313 -10.93 3.93 -15.10
N ARG A 314 -10.58 3.26 -14.00
CA ARG A 314 -11.36 3.30 -12.75
C ARG A 314 -11.41 4.70 -12.17
N ALA A 315 -10.27 5.37 -12.09
CA ALA A 315 -10.20 6.75 -11.60
C ALA A 315 -10.99 7.71 -12.51
N THR A 316 -10.94 7.53 -13.84
CA THR A 316 -11.76 8.28 -14.79
C THR A 316 -13.25 8.11 -14.50
N ILE A 317 -13.73 6.87 -14.34
CA ILE A 317 -15.14 6.60 -14.05
C ILE A 317 -15.56 7.26 -12.73
N TYR A 318 -14.76 7.08 -11.68
CA TYR A 318 -15.04 7.66 -10.37
C TYR A 318 -15.09 9.20 -10.41
N ILE A 319 -14.09 9.83 -11.03
CA ILE A 319 -14.03 11.29 -11.16
C ILE A 319 -15.20 11.81 -12.02
N PHE A 320 -15.52 11.11 -13.11
CA PHE A 320 -16.65 11.47 -13.96
C PHE A 320 -17.99 11.39 -13.21
N LEU A 321 -18.24 10.30 -12.49
CA LEU A 321 -19.48 10.12 -11.71
C LEU A 321 -19.62 11.16 -10.61
N THR A 322 -18.58 11.36 -9.81
CA THR A 322 -18.57 12.37 -8.74
C THR A 322 -18.73 13.79 -9.29
N LYS A 323 -18.12 14.07 -10.45
CA LYS A 323 -18.28 15.35 -11.14
C LYS A 323 -19.69 15.55 -11.68
N MET A 324 -20.29 14.51 -12.27
CA MET A 324 -21.66 14.57 -12.77
C MET A 324 -22.65 14.86 -11.62
N LEU A 325 -22.47 14.22 -10.47
CA LEU A 325 -23.29 14.48 -9.28
C LEU A 325 -23.12 15.91 -8.78
N MET A 326 -21.90 16.44 -8.70
CA MET A 326 -21.69 17.85 -8.34
C MET A 326 -22.26 18.82 -9.37
N ALA A 327 -22.13 18.50 -10.66
CA ALA A 327 -22.67 19.34 -11.73
C ALA A 327 -24.20 19.42 -11.64
N LEU A 328 -24.88 18.28 -11.46
CA LEU A 328 -26.34 18.23 -11.31
C LEU A 328 -26.82 18.82 -9.98
N GLY A 329 -26.10 18.61 -8.88
CA GLY A 329 -26.51 19.02 -7.55
C GLY A 329 -26.17 20.47 -7.18
N ILE A 330 -25.13 21.04 -7.79
CA ILE A 330 -24.62 22.37 -7.43
C ILE A 330 -24.52 23.28 -8.65
N GLU A 331 -23.77 22.88 -9.69
CA GLU A 331 -23.45 23.78 -10.81
C GLU A 331 -24.70 24.15 -11.63
N VAL A 332 -25.54 23.17 -11.98
CA VAL A 332 -26.76 23.39 -12.78
C VAL A 332 -27.79 24.24 -12.02
N PRO A 333 -28.15 23.94 -10.76
CA PRO A 333 -29.01 24.82 -9.97
C PRO A 333 -28.43 26.24 -9.83
N TYR A 334 -27.13 26.38 -9.60
CA TYR A 334 -26.48 27.68 -9.48
C TYR A 334 -26.61 28.50 -10.78
N ASP A 335 -26.34 27.88 -11.93
CA ASP A 335 -26.41 28.55 -13.23
C ASP A 335 -27.84 28.97 -13.59
N ILE A 336 -28.84 28.15 -13.24
CA ILE A 336 -30.26 28.44 -13.50
C ILE A 336 -30.80 29.50 -12.53
N PHE A 337 -30.57 29.36 -11.23
CA PHE A 337 -31.23 30.18 -10.20
C PHE A 337 -30.50 31.48 -9.86
N LEU A 338 -29.16 31.51 -9.95
CA LEU A 338 -28.37 32.67 -9.51
C LEU A 338 -27.70 33.42 -10.66
N VAL A 339 -27.20 32.71 -11.68
CA VAL A 339 -26.52 33.33 -12.82
C VAL A 339 -27.48 33.71 -13.94
N ALA A 340 -28.65 33.04 -14.02
CA ALA A 340 -29.68 33.22 -15.05
C ALA A 340 -29.18 33.08 -16.50
N HIS A 341 -28.01 32.46 -16.70
CA HIS A 341 -27.39 32.25 -18.00
C HIS A 341 -26.76 30.86 -18.04
N PHE A 342 -27.30 29.99 -18.89
CA PHE A 342 -26.78 28.65 -19.08
C PHE A 342 -25.63 28.66 -20.09
N ALA A 343 -24.43 28.29 -19.63
CA ALA A 343 -23.23 28.24 -20.48
C ALA A 343 -22.87 26.76 -20.79
N PRO A 344 -23.34 26.19 -21.91
CA PRO A 344 -23.13 24.76 -22.22
C PRO A 344 -21.66 24.41 -22.45
N ILE A 345 -20.87 25.35 -22.98
CA ILE A 345 -19.44 25.11 -23.28
C ILE A 345 -18.65 24.86 -21.99
N PRO A 346 -18.69 25.73 -20.96
CA PRO A 346 -18.09 25.44 -19.65
C PRO A 346 -18.51 24.08 -19.08
N LEU A 347 -19.79 23.74 -19.11
CA LEU A 347 -20.30 22.47 -18.59
C LEU A 347 -19.69 21.26 -19.32
N ILE A 348 -19.66 21.30 -20.66
CA ILE A 348 -19.08 20.22 -21.48
C ILE A 348 -17.58 20.07 -21.20
N ILE A 349 -16.84 21.17 -21.15
CA ILE A 349 -15.40 21.15 -20.84
C ILE A 349 -15.17 20.59 -19.44
N ASN A 350 -15.95 21.03 -18.45
CA ASN A 350 -15.85 20.59 -17.07
C ASN A 350 -16.13 19.08 -16.90
N LEU A 351 -17.01 18.53 -17.75
CA LEU A 351 -17.37 17.12 -17.76
C LEU A 351 -16.34 16.25 -18.51
N LEU A 352 -15.85 16.69 -19.66
CA LEU A 352 -14.97 15.89 -20.54
C LEU A 352 -13.48 16.03 -20.23
N PHE A 353 -13.06 17.14 -19.62
CA PHE A 353 -11.66 17.41 -19.36
C PHE A 353 -11.01 16.37 -18.43
N PRO A 354 -11.61 15.97 -17.28
CA PRO A 354 -10.99 14.98 -16.40
C PRO A 354 -10.77 13.61 -17.07
N PRO A 355 -11.77 13.01 -17.76
CA PRO A 355 -11.57 11.79 -18.53
C PRO A 355 -10.48 11.91 -19.61
N ALA A 356 -10.48 13.02 -20.36
CA ALA A 356 -9.50 13.26 -21.42
C ALA A 356 -8.08 13.36 -20.85
N LEU A 357 -7.90 14.08 -19.74
CA LEU A 357 -6.61 14.22 -19.07
C LEU A 357 -6.10 12.87 -18.56
N MET A 358 -6.96 12.06 -17.95
CA MET A 358 -6.60 10.73 -17.45
C MET A 358 -6.23 9.75 -18.58
N PHE A 359 -6.99 9.76 -19.68
CA PHE A 359 -6.66 8.97 -20.87
C PHE A 359 -5.30 9.39 -21.45
N PHE A 360 -5.08 10.69 -21.64
CA PHE A 360 -3.82 11.23 -22.12
C PHE A 360 -2.65 10.81 -21.22
N ILE A 361 -2.85 10.85 -19.91
CA ILE A 361 -1.85 10.45 -18.92
C ILE A 361 -1.54 8.96 -19.01
N GLY A 362 -2.54 8.10 -19.19
CA GLY A 362 -2.35 6.67 -19.38
C GLY A 362 -1.55 6.32 -20.64
N VAL A 363 -1.78 7.02 -21.75
CA VAL A 363 -1.11 6.77 -23.04
C VAL A 363 0.31 7.35 -23.08
N THR A 364 0.54 8.52 -22.46
CA THR A 364 1.83 9.23 -22.50
C THR A 364 2.83 8.80 -21.43
N THR A 365 2.45 7.91 -20.52
CA THR A 365 3.36 7.46 -19.45
C THR A 365 4.43 6.56 -20.04
N PRO A 366 5.73 6.93 -19.95
CA PRO A 366 6.81 6.12 -20.48
C PRO A 366 6.97 4.83 -19.68
N ILE A 367 7.20 3.73 -20.40
CA ILE A 367 7.47 2.40 -19.84
C ILE A 367 8.96 2.09 -20.02
N PRO A 368 9.60 1.39 -19.08
CA PRO A 368 11.00 1.02 -19.24
C PRO A 368 11.27 0.21 -20.51
N GLY A 369 12.46 0.39 -21.08
CA GLY A 369 12.92 -0.34 -22.29
C GLY A 369 14.24 -1.06 -22.06
N LYS A 370 14.87 -1.55 -23.16
CA LYS A 370 16.07 -2.39 -23.14
C LYS A 370 17.22 -1.87 -22.25
N ARG A 371 17.51 -0.57 -22.33
CA ARG A 371 18.58 0.06 -21.51
C ARG A 371 18.32 -0.07 -20.00
N ASN A 372 17.06 -0.07 -19.56
CA ASN A 372 16.72 -0.30 -18.16
C ASN A 372 16.91 -1.78 -17.79
N THR A 373 16.49 -2.70 -18.67
CA THR A 373 16.71 -4.14 -18.50
C THR A 373 18.19 -4.50 -18.39
N GLU A 374 19.05 -3.93 -19.23
CA GLU A 374 20.51 -4.14 -19.15
C GLU A 374 21.10 -3.67 -17.82
N ARG A 375 20.57 -2.58 -17.25
CA ARG A 375 20.97 -2.10 -15.92
C ARG A 375 20.51 -3.04 -14.81
N ILE A 376 19.28 -3.55 -14.91
CA ILE A 376 18.76 -4.56 -13.98
C ILE A 376 19.64 -5.81 -14.02
N ILE A 377 20.00 -6.32 -15.19
CA ILE A 377 20.90 -7.49 -15.34
C ILE A 377 22.23 -7.23 -14.62
N LYS A 378 22.86 -6.07 -14.86
CA LYS A 378 24.12 -5.70 -14.18
C LYS A 378 23.99 -5.61 -12.67
N ASP A 379 22.92 -5.01 -12.16
CA ASP A 379 22.69 -4.93 -10.71
C ASP A 379 22.45 -6.34 -10.12
N ILE A 380 21.68 -7.20 -10.80
CA ILE A 380 21.42 -8.58 -10.36
C ILE A 380 22.70 -9.42 -10.36
N GLU A 381 23.54 -9.31 -11.38
CA GLU A 381 24.82 -10.02 -11.42
C GLU A 381 25.71 -9.67 -10.21
N LYS A 382 25.72 -8.40 -9.80
CA LYS A 382 26.44 -7.94 -8.60
C LYS A 382 25.81 -8.41 -7.29
N ILE A 383 24.50 -8.61 -7.26
CA ILE A 383 23.76 -9.13 -6.10
C ILE A 383 24.00 -10.63 -5.92
N ILE A 384 23.96 -11.38 -7.02
CA ILE A 384 23.97 -12.85 -7.01
C ILE A 384 25.38 -13.42 -6.96
N TYR A 385 26.30 -12.88 -7.76
CA TYR A 385 27.63 -13.47 -7.94
C TYR A 385 28.70 -12.71 -7.17
N VAL A 386 29.64 -13.46 -6.60
CA VAL A 386 30.90 -12.92 -6.06
C VAL A 386 31.81 -12.56 -7.24
N ASN A 387 31.57 -11.42 -7.88
CA ASN A 387 32.58 -10.78 -8.74
C ASN A 387 33.46 -9.86 -7.86
N ASN A 388 34.72 -9.62 -8.24
CA ASN A 388 35.76 -8.87 -7.50
C ASN A 388 35.21 -8.04 -6.33
N LYS A 389 35.62 -8.41 -5.09
CA LYS A 389 35.13 -7.96 -3.77
C LYS A 389 34.91 -6.44 -3.55
N ASN A 390 35.22 -5.57 -4.51
CA ASN A 390 35.19 -4.12 -4.41
C ASN A 390 34.12 -3.42 -5.27
N GLU A 391 33.30 -4.15 -6.05
CA GLU A 391 32.23 -3.49 -6.82
C GLU A 391 30.98 -3.23 -5.98
N MET A 392 30.91 -2.04 -5.39
CA MET A 392 29.73 -1.55 -4.66
C MET A 392 28.57 -1.28 -5.62
N LEU A 393 27.34 -1.62 -5.23
CA LEU A 393 26.14 -1.36 -6.02
C LEU A 393 25.90 0.14 -6.19
N ARG A 394 26.00 0.88 -5.09
CA ARG A 394 25.78 2.32 -5.02
C ARG A 394 26.68 2.95 -3.96
N VAL A 395 26.98 4.23 -4.14
CA VAL A 395 27.69 5.07 -3.16
C VAL A 395 26.72 6.12 -2.64
N VAL A 396 26.59 6.20 -1.32
CA VAL A 396 25.70 7.14 -0.65
C VAL A 396 26.56 8.17 0.08
N GLY A 397 26.66 9.36 -0.51
CA GLY A 397 27.37 10.49 0.08
C GLY A 397 26.59 11.14 1.21
N THR A 398 27.27 12.02 1.96
CA THR A 398 26.66 12.79 3.04
C THR A 398 25.56 13.72 2.49
N PRO A 399 24.40 13.83 3.16
CA PRO A 399 23.38 14.81 2.79
C PRO A 399 23.99 16.20 2.83
N LYS A 400 23.90 16.95 1.72
CA LYS A 400 24.30 18.35 1.71
C LYS A 400 23.23 19.16 2.44
N GLU A 401 23.61 19.81 3.53
CA GLU A 401 22.72 20.79 4.16
C GLU A 401 22.48 21.96 3.21
N GLN A 402 21.21 22.29 3.03
CA GLN A 402 20.83 23.42 2.20
C GLN A 402 21.01 24.71 2.99
N SER A 403 21.74 25.68 2.41
CA SER A 403 21.88 26.99 3.02
C SER A 403 20.53 27.72 3.10
N ILE A 404 20.39 28.68 4.02
CA ILE A 404 19.18 29.50 4.16
C ILE A 404 18.82 30.16 2.83
N LEU A 405 19.82 30.66 2.09
CA LEU A 405 19.63 31.25 0.76
C LEU A 405 19.05 30.24 -0.24
N GLN A 406 19.53 28.99 -0.24
CA GLN A 406 18.99 27.93 -1.11
C GLN A 406 17.54 27.60 -0.78
N LYS A 407 17.18 27.57 0.52
CA LYS A 407 15.80 27.35 0.96
C LYS A 407 14.88 28.50 0.51
N ILE A 408 15.33 29.75 0.66
CA ILE A 408 14.58 30.94 0.21
C ILE A 408 14.40 30.92 -1.31
N LEU A 409 15.47 30.66 -2.07
CA LEU A 409 15.40 30.60 -3.53
C LEU A 409 14.47 29.48 -4.01
N TYR A 410 14.52 28.31 -3.36
CA TYR A 410 13.61 27.21 -3.64
C TYR A 410 12.16 27.61 -3.37
N ALA A 411 11.87 28.22 -2.21
CA ALA A 411 10.53 28.69 -1.88
C ALA A 411 10.02 29.73 -2.88
N ALA A 412 10.84 30.71 -3.26
CA ALA A 412 10.51 31.72 -4.26
C ALA A 412 10.20 31.09 -5.63
N LEU A 413 11.01 30.12 -6.07
CA LEU A 413 10.77 29.38 -7.31
C LEU A 413 9.45 28.61 -7.27
N MET A 414 9.18 27.89 -6.16
CA MET A 414 7.93 27.13 -6.00
C MET A 414 6.70 28.05 -5.99
N THR A 415 6.77 29.22 -5.33
CA THR A 415 5.72 30.23 -5.37
C THR A 415 5.51 30.79 -6.77
N GLY A 416 6.60 31.08 -7.50
CA GLY A 416 6.52 31.50 -8.90
C GLY A 416 5.84 30.47 -9.80
N LEU A 417 6.17 29.18 -9.64
CA LEU A 417 5.52 28.09 -10.35
C LEU A 417 4.04 27.94 -9.97
N PHE A 418 3.68 28.15 -8.70
CA PHE A 418 2.29 28.16 -8.25
C PHE A 418 1.50 29.27 -8.95
N ILE A 419 2.00 30.51 -8.92
CA ILE A 419 1.33 31.65 -9.55
C ILE A 419 1.22 31.42 -11.06
N LEU A 420 2.27 30.90 -11.71
CA LEU A 420 2.25 30.60 -13.14
C LEU A 420 1.21 29.53 -13.48
N SER A 421 1.24 28.39 -12.78
CA SER A 421 0.33 27.26 -13.06
C SER A 421 -1.13 27.63 -12.82
N PHE A 422 -1.47 28.19 -11.66
CA PHE A 422 -2.84 28.60 -11.35
C PHE A 422 -3.29 29.81 -12.17
N GLY A 423 -2.39 30.78 -12.41
CA GLY A 423 -2.68 31.97 -13.21
C GLY A 423 -3.01 31.63 -14.65
N VAL A 424 -2.26 30.72 -15.28
CA VAL A 424 -2.55 30.20 -16.63
C VAL A 424 -3.91 29.49 -16.64
N CYS A 425 -4.19 28.63 -15.66
CA CYS A 425 -5.48 27.93 -15.59
C CYS A 425 -6.65 28.91 -15.45
N VAL A 426 -6.57 29.87 -14.53
CA VAL A 426 -7.60 30.90 -14.33
C VAL A 426 -7.77 31.78 -15.57
N GLY A 427 -6.66 32.15 -16.24
CA GLY A 427 -6.70 32.90 -17.49
C GLY A 427 -7.46 32.15 -18.60
N ILE A 428 -7.19 30.86 -18.76
CA ILE A 428 -7.90 30.00 -19.72
C ILE A 428 -9.39 29.89 -19.36
N LEU A 429 -9.73 29.67 -18.09
CA LEU A 429 -11.12 29.57 -17.64
C LEU A 429 -11.91 30.85 -17.89
N LYS A 430 -11.29 32.02 -17.65
CA LYS A 430 -11.90 33.33 -17.97
C LYS A 430 -12.13 33.49 -19.48
N ALA A 431 -11.15 33.11 -20.31
CA ALA A 431 -11.30 33.16 -21.77
C ALA A 431 -12.42 32.24 -22.27
N LEU A 432 -12.66 31.11 -21.59
CA LEU A 432 -13.76 30.17 -21.85
C LEU A 432 -15.09 30.57 -21.20
N LYS A 433 -15.18 31.76 -20.58
CA LYS A 433 -16.38 32.30 -19.92
C LYS A 433 -16.93 31.43 -18.78
N PHE A 434 -16.06 30.75 -18.03
CA PHE A 434 -16.48 30.10 -16.79
C PHE A 434 -16.91 31.13 -15.75
N ASN A 435 -18.02 30.89 -15.05
CA ASN A 435 -18.37 31.64 -13.85
C ASN A 435 -17.46 31.23 -12.67
N VAL A 436 -17.50 32.00 -11.58
CA VAL A 436 -16.62 31.80 -10.42
C VAL A 436 -16.85 30.43 -9.75
N VAL A 437 -18.10 29.97 -9.66
CA VAL A 437 -18.45 28.68 -9.06
C VAL A 437 -17.95 27.54 -9.93
N SER A 438 -18.38 27.46 -11.19
CA SER A 438 -17.97 26.41 -12.12
C SER A 438 -16.45 26.39 -12.35
N GLY A 439 -15.80 27.56 -12.36
CA GLY A 439 -14.34 27.69 -12.40
C GLY A 439 -13.67 27.18 -11.12
N GLY A 440 -14.23 27.48 -9.95
CA GLY A 440 -13.76 26.95 -8.67
C GLY A 440 -13.87 25.42 -8.60
N VAL A 441 -15.01 24.86 -8.99
CA VAL A 441 -15.21 23.40 -9.03
C VAL A 441 -14.28 22.77 -10.08
N PHE A 442 -14.07 23.39 -11.25
CA PHE A 442 -13.09 22.92 -12.23
C PHE A 442 -11.68 22.86 -11.64
N MET A 443 -11.22 23.92 -10.96
CA MET A 443 -9.90 23.95 -10.32
C MET A 443 -9.75 22.91 -9.22
N PHE A 444 -10.79 22.67 -8.43
CA PHE A 444 -10.82 21.58 -7.45
C PHE A 444 -10.58 20.23 -8.14
N PHE A 445 -11.37 19.90 -9.16
CA PHE A 445 -11.18 18.63 -9.88
C PHE A 445 -9.85 18.56 -10.62
N LEU A 446 -9.34 19.66 -11.17
CA LEU A 446 -8.03 19.70 -11.82
C LEU A 446 -6.91 19.29 -10.86
N THR A 447 -6.93 19.78 -9.62
CA THR A 447 -5.94 19.42 -8.59
C THR A 447 -6.08 17.97 -8.13
N VAL A 448 -7.31 17.49 -7.94
CA VAL A 448 -7.62 16.08 -7.61
C VAL A 448 -7.16 15.13 -8.73
N VAL A 449 -7.47 15.44 -9.99
CA VAL A 449 -7.04 14.66 -11.16
C VAL A 449 -5.53 14.68 -11.30
N SER A 450 -4.88 15.82 -11.06
CA SER A 450 -3.41 15.93 -11.09
C SER A 450 -2.76 15.03 -10.03
N LEU A 451 -3.32 14.99 -8.81
CA LEU A 451 -2.88 14.07 -7.76
C LEU A 451 -3.08 12.61 -8.18
N PHE A 452 -4.24 12.25 -8.71
CA PHE A 452 -4.50 10.89 -9.19
C PHE A 452 -3.56 10.49 -10.30
N ALA A 453 -3.30 11.37 -11.25
CA ALA A 453 -2.35 11.14 -12.32
C ALA A 453 -0.93 10.87 -11.79
N TYR A 454 -0.49 11.63 -10.79
CA TYR A 454 0.78 11.37 -10.12
C TYR A 454 0.79 9.99 -9.46
N ARG A 455 -0.26 9.66 -8.69
CA ARG A 455 -0.40 8.38 -7.97
C ARG A 455 -0.45 7.18 -8.91
N ILE A 456 -1.12 7.29 -10.05
CA ILE A 456 -1.27 6.22 -11.05
C ILE A 456 0.05 5.98 -11.81
N ARG A 457 0.83 7.03 -12.05
CA ARG A 457 2.15 6.94 -12.71
C ARG A 457 3.25 6.41 -11.79
N LYS A 458 3.14 6.63 -10.48
CA LYS A 458 4.19 6.32 -9.49
C LYS A 458 4.69 4.86 -9.60
N PRO A 459 3.84 3.81 -9.63
CA PRO A 459 4.32 2.43 -9.74
C PRO A 459 5.14 2.15 -11.01
N VAL A 460 4.77 2.76 -12.15
CA VAL A 460 5.52 2.60 -13.40
C VAL A 460 6.86 3.32 -13.33
N LYS A 461 6.89 4.53 -12.75
CA LYS A 461 8.14 5.28 -12.54
C LYS A 461 9.12 4.54 -11.63
N GLU A 462 8.62 3.78 -10.66
CA GLU A 462 9.45 3.00 -9.75
C GLU A 462 10.10 1.77 -10.41
N LEU A 463 9.74 1.40 -11.64
CA LEU A 463 10.41 0.34 -12.40
C LEU A 463 11.73 0.79 -13.05
N PHE A 464 11.98 2.09 -13.08
CA PHE A 464 13.21 2.65 -13.63
C PHE A 464 14.32 2.61 -12.58
N VAL A 465 15.43 1.94 -12.91
CA VAL A 465 16.64 1.92 -12.06
C VAL A 465 17.30 3.30 -12.01
N THR A 466 17.09 4.10 -13.04
CA THR A 466 17.63 5.46 -13.19
C THR A 466 16.55 6.40 -13.69
N ASN A 467 16.59 7.64 -13.21
CA ASN A 467 15.65 8.67 -13.64
C ASN A 467 15.61 8.79 -15.17
N LEU A 468 14.40 9.01 -15.70
CA LEU A 468 14.19 9.38 -17.09
C LEU A 468 14.91 10.71 -17.35
N GLU A 469 16.03 10.66 -18.04
CA GLU A 469 16.74 11.84 -18.55
C GLU A 469 15.89 12.46 -19.66
N GLY A 470 15.10 13.48 -19.34
CA GLY A 470 14.26 14.17 -20.31
C GLY A 470 13.92 15.59 -19.86
N GLY A 471 14.28 16.59 -20.66
CA GLY A 471 14.01 18.00 -20.37
C GLY A 471 12.52 18.32 -20.37
N LEU A 472 11.78 17.93 -21.41
CA LEU A 472 10.35 18.23 -21.55
C LEU A 472 9.47 17.56 -20.48
N SER A 473 9.76 16.30 -20.12
CA SER A 473 9.04 15.62 -19.03
C SER A 473 9.27 16.28 -17.67
N THR A 474 10.48 16.81 -17.45
CA THR A 474 10.83 17.53 -16.23
C THR A 474 10.12 18.87 -16.16
N LEU A 475 10.06 19.60 -17.28
CA LEU A 475 9.30 20.86 -17.37
C LEU A 475 7.80 20.65 -17.11
N PHE A 476 7.18 19.65 -17.74
CA PHE A 476 5.77 19.32 -17.49
C PHE A 476 5.53 18.96 -16.02
N PHE A 477 6.43 18.17 -15.42
CA PHE A 477 6.36 17.84 -14.01
C PHE A 477 6.41 19.10 -13.12
N LEU A 478 7.36 20.01 -13.36
CA LEU A 478 7.52 21.25 -12.60
C LEU A 478 6.28 22.15 -12.68
N ILE A 479 5.67 22.28 -13.87
CA ILE A 479 4.44 23.08 -14.05
C ILE A 479 3.24 22.42 -13.35
N SER A 480 3.14 21.09 -13.41
CA SER A 480 2.05 20.34 -12.76
C SER A 480 2.22 20.21 -11.23
N TYR A 481 3.44 20.40 -10.71
CA TYR A 481 3.77 20.13 -9.32
C TYR A 481 2.91 20.92 -8.32
N PRO A 482 2.68 22.25 -8.48
CA PRO A 482 1.78 22.98 -7.59
C PRO A 482 0.35 22.43 -7.56
N LEU A 483 -0.20 21.98 -8.70
CA LEU A 483 -1.53 21.36 -8.75
C LEU A 483 -1.57 20.05 -7.98
N VAL A 484 -0.50 19.24 -8.07
CA VAL A 484 -0.36 17.99 -7.31
C VAL A 484 -0.25 18.28 -5.81
N VAL A 485 0.53 19.29 -5.40
CA VAL A 485 0.70 19.66 -3.98
C VAL A 485 -0.61 20.15 -3.38
N VAL A 486 -1.37 21.00 -4.08
CA VAL A 486 -2.70 21.44 -3.61
C VAL A 486 -3.66 20.25 -3.56
N GLY A 487 -3.68 19.40 -4.58
CA GLY A 487 -4.49 18.19 -4.58
C GLY A 487 -4.15 17.28 -3.41
N HIS A 488 -2.86 17.12 -3.09
CA HIS A 488 -2.37 16.38 -1.93
C HIS A 488 -2.85 17.01 -0.62
N ALA A 489 -2.73 18.33 -0.46
CA ALA A 489 -3.20 19.03 0.73
C ALA A 489 -4.72 18.90 0.93
N LEU A 490 -5.50 18.95 -0.16
CA LEU A 490 -6.95 18.72 -0.13
C LEU A 490 -7.28 17.26 0.22
N SER A 491 -6.55 16.30 -0.36
CA SER A 491 -6.74 14.87 -0.07
C SER A 491 -6.32 14.50 1.35
N ASP A 492 -5.20 15.03 1.85
CA ASP A 492 -4.67 14.74 3.19
C ASP A 492 -5.44 15.47 4.27
N GLY A 493 -5.87 16.72 4.01
CA GLY A 493 -6.79 17.44 4.88
C GLY A 493 -8.14 16.72 4.97
N ALA A 494 -8.63 16.21 3.85
CA ALA A 494 -9.82 15.36 3.82
C ALA A 494 -9.57 13.99 4.47
N ALA A 495 -8.37 13.40 4.40
CA ALA A 495 -8.04 12.09 5.00
C ALA A 495 -7.80 12.18 6.51
N LYS A 496 -7.25 13.28 7.02
CA LYS A 496 -7.08 13.52 8.47
C LYS A 496 -8.40 13.74 9.20
N ILE A 497 -9.41 14.27 8.52
CA ILE A 497 -10.76 14.43 9.09
C ILE A 497 -11.70 13.34 8.58
N ASN A 498 -11.32 12.60 7.54
CA ASN A 498 -12.02 11.51 6.87
C ASN A 498 -13.55 11.62 6.87
N ILE A 499 -14.13 12.83 6.84
CA ILE A 499 -15.56 13.06 7.10
C ILE A 499 -16.44 12.22 6.15
N PRO A 500 -16.13 12.12 4.85
CA PRO A 500 -16.91 11.26 3.95
C PRO A 500 -16.81 9.78 4.33
N VAL A 501 -15.63 9.30 4.71
CA VAL A 501 -15.40 7.90 5.08
C VAL A 501 -16.03 7.58 6.43
N ILE A 502 -15.84 8.43 7.44
CA ILE A 502 -16.48 8.35 8.75
C ILE A 502 -18.00 8.43 8.60
N PHE A 503 -18.50 9.27 7.70
CA PHE A 503 -19.93 9.35 7.39
C PHE A 503 -20.44 8.04 6.78
N LEU A 504 -19.73 7.48 5.80
CA LEU A 504 -20.05 6.16 5.25
C LEU A 504 -19.99 5.07 6.33
N ASP A 505 -18.97 5.07 7.20
CA ASP A 505 -18.77 4.08 8.26
C ASP A 505 -19.90 4.11 9.30
N ILE A 506 -20.28 5.31 9.76
CA ILE A 506 -21.26 5.48 10.85
C ILE A 506 -22.69 5.42 10.33
N PHE A 507 -23.01 6.13 9.24
CA PHE A 507 -24.40 6.30 8.80
C PHE A 507 -24.85 5.26 7.76
N ILE A 508 -23.93 4.58 7.08
CA ILE A 508 -24.27 3.58 6.07
C ILE A 508 -23.81 2.20 6.50
N GLU A 509 -22.51 2.02 6.77
CA GLU A 509 -21.91 0.72 7.04
C GLU A 509 -22.43 0.10 8.32
N ALA A 510 -22.37 0.82 9.44
CA ALA A 510 -22.77 0.27 10.73
C ALA A 510 -24.25 -0.17 10.75
N PRO A 511 -25.23 0.64 10.29
CA PRO A 511 -26.62 0.19 10.20
C PRO A 511 -26.79 -1.00 9.25
N LEU A 512 -26.22 -0.92 8.04
CA LEU A 512 -26.32 -1.98 7.04
C LEU A 512 -25.79 -3.31 7.58
N LYS A 513 -24.61 -3.31 8.22
CA LYS A 513 -23.99 -4.52 8.76
C LYS A 513 -24.79 -5.11 9.92
N SER A 514 -25.34 -4.28 10.81
CA SER A 514 -26.25 -4.76 11.87
C SER A 514 -27.51 -5.44 11.29
N PHE A 515 -28.11 -4.88 10.23
CA PHE A 515 -29.25 -5.51 9.55
C PHE A 515 -28.87 -6.84 8.90
N LEU A 516 -27.69 -6.92 8.27
CA LEU A 516 -27.20 -8.14 7.64
C LEU A 516 -26.89 -9.23 8.67
N GLU A 517 -26.34 -8.89 9.83
CA GLU A 517 -26.05 -9.82 10.93
C GLU A 517 -27.34 -10.44 11.49
N VAL A 518 -28.37 -9.62 11.75
CA VAL A 518 -29.71 -10.12 12.15
C VAL A 518 -30.33 -11.02 11.08
N GLY A 519 -30.18 -10.64 9.80
CA GLY A 519 -30.65 -11.45 8.68
C GLY A 519 -29.95 -12.80 8.59
N GLU A 520 -28.64 -12.84 8.83
CA GLU A 520 -27.85 -14.08 8.84
C GLU A 520 -28.27 -14.99 10.00
N ASP A 521 -28.40 -14.45 11.20
CA ASP A 521 -28.82 -15.22 12.37
C ASP A 521 -30.22 -15.81 12.17
N TRP A 522 -31.15 -15.04 11.59
CA TRP A 522 -32.47 -15.53 11.20
C TRP A 522 -32.41 -16.67 10.16
N LEU A 523 -31.60 -16.51 9.11
CA LEU A 523 -31.44 -17.56 8.09
C LEU A 523 -30.80 -18.83 8.65
N SER A 524 -29.82 -18.70 9.56
CA SER A 524 -29.20 -19.84 10.23
C SER A 524 -30.20 -20.58 11.12
N PHE A 525 -31.03 -19.85 11.86
CA PHE A 525 -32.13 -20.41 12.65
C PHE A 525 -33.14 -21.17 11.78
N LEU A 526 -33.53 -20.61 10.63
CA LEU A 526 -34.43 -21.28 9.70
C LEU A 526 -33.83 -22.59 9.16
N ARG A 527 -32.53 -22.63 8.87
CA ARG A 527 -31.85 -23.86 8.43
C ARG A 527 -31.83 -24.92 9.53
N GLN A 528 -31.47 -24.55 10.76
CA GLN A 528 -31.52 -25.47 11.90
C GLN A 528 -32.93 -26.05 12.10
N LYS A 529 -33.96 -25.21 11.99
CA LYS A 529 -35.35 -25.67 12.08
C LYS A 529 -35.76 -26.58 10.91
N GLN A 530 -35.23 -26.37 9.71
CA GLN A 530 -35.46 -27.28 8.59
C GLN A 530 -34.78 -28.64 8.82
N GLU A 531 -33.56 -28.66 9.35
CA GLU A 531 -32.83 -29.89 9.68
C GLU A 531 -33.48 -30.68 10.83
N GLU A 532 -34.16 -30.03 11.76
CA GLU A 532 -34.95 -30.71 12.82
C GLU A 532 -36.25 -31.35 12.31
N ILE A 533 -36.76 -30.92 11.16
CA ILE A 533 -38.06 -31.38 10.59
C ILE A 533 -37.86 -32.55 9.62
N VAL A 534 -36.65 -32.78 9.12
CA VAL A 534 -36.26 -33.90 8.24
C VAL A 534 -35.65 -35.02 9.07
#